data_AF-A0A947ADI7-F1
#
_entry.id   AF-A0A947ADI7-F1
#
_cell.length_a   1.000
_cell.length_b   1.000
_cell.length_c   1.000
_cell.angle_alpha   90.00
_cell.angle_beta   90.00
_cell.angle_gamma   90.00
#
_symmetry.space_group_name_H-M   'P 1'
#
loop_
_entity.id
_entity.type
_entity.pdbx_description
1 polymer ?
#
loop_
_entity_poly.entity_id
_entity_poly.type
_entity_poly.pdbx_seq_one_letter_code
_entity_poly.pdbx_strand_id
1 'polypeptide(L)'
;MNNTVKMILGAGFAVAVAFYANSILGQAAHGGFLVLAAVFGAYMAMNIGANDVANNVGPAVGSGALTIGGAIIIASIFEASGALIAGGDVVGTIKKGIISPDAFGNDPMLFVYGMSAALLAAA
;
A
#
# COMPACT_ATOMS: atom_id res chain seq x y z
N MET A 1 -6.43 13.67 18.34
CA MET A 1 -5.42 14.11 17.36
C MET A 1 -6.08 15.06 16.36
N ASN A 2 -5.57 16.27 16.20
CA ASN A 2 -6.13 17.25 15.27
C ASN A 2 -6.01 16.76 13.81
N ASN A 3 -6.95 17.12 12.94
CA ASN A 3 -6.98 16.71 11.53
C ASN A 3 -5.69 17.10 10.79
N THR A 4 -5.10 18.25 11.15
CA THR A 4 -3.81 18.70 10.63
C THR A 4 -2.68 17.69 10.89
N VAL A 5 -2.65 17.08 12.08
CA VAL A 5 -1.60 16.11 12.44
C VAL A 5 -1.78 14.81 11.63
N LYS A 6 -3.01 14.34 11.45
CA LYS A 6 -3.31 13.18 10.59
C LYS A 6 -2.84 13.41 9.15
N MET A 7 -3.14 14.59 8.60
CA MET A 7 -2.71 14.96 7.25
C MET A 7 -1.19 15.02 7.12
N ILE A 8 -0.50 15.60 8.10
CA ILE A 8 0.97 15.68 8.09
C ILE A 8 1.60 14.29 8.15
N LEU A 9 1.07 13.39 8.99
CA LEU A 9 1.60 12.02 9.07
C LEU A 9 1.40 11.24 7.76
N GLY A 10 0.21 11.33 7.15
CA GLY A 10 -0.07 10.68 5.87
C GLY A 10 0.77 11.25 4.72
N ALA A 11 0.87 12.58 4.63
CA ALA A 11 1.71 13.23 3.64
C ALA A 11 3.20 12.92 3.86
N GLY A 12 3.66 12.91 5.11
CA GLY A 12 5.02 12.53 5.48
C GLY A 12 5.36 11.10 5.08
N PHE A 13 4.44 10.15 5.27
CA PHE A 13 4.60 8.78 4.81
C PHE A 13 4.71 8.69 3.28
N ALA A 14 3.80 9.34 2.55
CA ALA A 14 3.86 9.37 1.08
C ALA A 14 5.18 9.99 0.56
N VAL A 15 5.65 11.07 1.19
CA VAL A 15 6.94 11.70 0.87
C VAL A 15 8.11 10.75 1.17
N ALA A 16 8.10 10.06 2.32
CA ALA A 16 9.13 9.08 2.65
C ALA A 16 9.19 7.93 1.63
N VAL A 17 8.04 7.42 1.20
CA VAL A 17 7.97 6.41 0.13
C VAL A 17 8.48 6.98 -1.19
N ALA A 18 8.12 8.22 -1.56
CA ALA A 18 8.62 8.85 -2.77
C ALA A 18 10.15 8.98 -2.77
N PHE A 19 10.74 9.41 -1.64
CA PHE A 19 12.21 9.49 -1.50
C PHE A 19 12.88 8.13 -1.60
N TYR A 20 12.32 7.12 -0.92
CA TYR A 20 12.84 5.75 -0.97
C TYR A 20 12.70 5.13 -2.37
N ALA A 21 11.56 5.32 -3.03
CA ALA A 21 11.36 4.84 -4.40
C ALA A 21 12.31 5.56 -5.37
N ASN A 22 12.53 6.86 -5.21
CA ASN A 22 13.43 7.62 -6.06
C ASN A 22 14.89 7.18 -5.93
N SER A 23 15.34 6.79 -4.73
CA SER A 23 16.71 6.31 -4.53
C SER A 23 16.99 4.96 -5.21
N ILE A 24 15.95 4.18 -5.50
CA ILE A 24 16.06 2.85 -6.14
C ILE A 24 15.72 2.92 -7.62
N LEU A 25 14.64 3.62 -7.98
CA LEU A 25 14.02 3.59 -9.32
C LEU A 25 14.21 4.89 -10.11
N GLY A 26 14.72 5.96 -9.49
CA GLY A 26 14.74 7.30 -10.10
C GLY A 26 15.59 7.39 -11.38
N GLN A 27 16.62 6.56 -11.52
CA GLN A 27 17.47 6.50 -12.71
C GLN A 27 16.99 5.50 -13.77
N ALA A 28 15.93 4.74 -13.50
CA ALA A 28 15.36 3.81 -14.48
C ALA A 28 14.68 4.56 -15.63
N ALA A 29 14.51 3.88 -16.78
CA ALA A 29 13.61 4.36 -17.81
C ALA A 29 12.21 4.56 -17.22
N HIS A 30 11.61 5.74 -17.42
CA HIS A 30 10.36 6.15 -16.80
C HIS A 30 10.38 6.21 -15.25
N GLY A 31 11.56 6.35 -14.63
CA GLY A 31 11.74 6.35 -13.17
C GLY A 31 10.80 7.28 -12.42
N GLY A 32 10.57 8.50 -12.93
CA GLY A 32 9.62 9.45 -12.33
C GLY A 32 8.19 8.90 -12.24
N PHE A 33 7.73 8.14 -13.23
CA PHE A 33 6.42 7.51 -13.19
C PHE A 33 6.39 6.33 -12.21
N LEU A 34 7.46 5.55 -12.13
CA LEU A 34 7.56 4.45 -11.16
C LEU A 34 7.55 4.96 -9.71
N VAL A 35 8.20 6.10 -9.45
CA VAL A 35 8.11 6.79 -8.15
C VAL A 35 6.67 7.20 -7.86
N LEU A 36 5.97 7.78 -8.83
CA LEU A 36 4.56 8.14 -8.67
C LEU A 36 3.67 6.92 -8.40
N ALA A 37 3.87 5.81 -9.11
CA ALA A 37 3.16 4.55 -8.89
C ALA A 37 3.39 4.00 -7.47
N ALA A 38 4.62 4.12 -6.94
CA ALA A 38 4.92 3.75 -5.56
C ALA A 38 4.15 4.62 -4.54
N VAL A 39 3.98 5.91 -4.82
CA VAL A 39 3.15 6.81 -3.98
C VAL A 39 1.68 6.41 -4.03
N PHE A 40 1.14 6.00 -5.18
CA PHE A 40 -0.22 5.47 -5.26
C PHE A 40 -0.37 4.19 -4.45
N GLY A 41 0.61 3.30 -4.50
CA GLY A 41 0.66 2.11 -3.65
C GLY A 41 0.71 2.45 -2.16
N ALA A 42 1.47 3.47 -1.76
CA ALA A 42 1.51 3.96 -0.38
C ALA A 42 0.16 4.51 0.09
N TYR A 43 -0.54 5.24 -0.77
CA TYR A 43 -1.88 5.75 -0.48
C TYR A 43 -2.88 4.61 -0.26
N MET A 44 -2.91 3.64 -1.18
CA MET A 44 -3.74 2.44 -1.03
C MET A 44 -3.40 1.64 0.23
N ALA A 45 -2.11 1.46 0.55
CA ALA A 45 -1.68 0.72 1.74
C ALA A 45 -2.20 1.37 3.03
N MET A 46 -2.23 2.71 3.10
CA MET A 46 -2.84 3.42 4.24
C MET A 46 -4.35 3.16 4.35
N ASN A 47 -5.07 3.19 3.22
CA ASN A 47 -6.52 2.98 3.21
C ASN A 47 -6.89 1.53 3.61
N ILE A 48 -6.17 0.54 3.07
CA ILE A 48 -6.33 -0.87 3.43
C ILE A 48 -5.99 -1.07 4.91
N GLY A 49 -4.82 -0.63 5.37
CA GLY A 49 -4.41 -0.81 6.76
C GLY A 49 -5.39 -0.18 7.76
N ALA A 50 -5.95 1.00 7.46
CA ALA A 50 -6.95 1.62 8.32
C ALA A 50 -8.26 0.82 8.40
N ASN A 51 -8.71 0.23 7.29
CA ASN A 51 -9.92 -0.58 7.21
C ASN A 51 -9.72 -1.94 7.91
N ASP A 52 -8.61 -2.62 7.60
CA ASP A 52 -8.33 -3.97 8.08
C ASP A 52 -8.06 -4.00 9.59
N VAL A 53 -7.29 -3.02 10.11
CA VAL A 53 -7.07 -2.90 11.56
C VAL A 53 -8.40 -2.74 12.28
N ALA A 54 -9.31 -1.89 11.78
CA ALA A 54 -10.62 -1.69 12.40
C ALA A 54 -11.47 -2.97 12.40
N ASN A 55 -11.43 -3.75 11.32
CA ASN A 55 -12.17 -5.01 11.19
C ASN A 55 -11.61 -6.11 12.09
N ASN A 56 -10.28 -6.19 12.22
CA ASN A 56 -9.59 -7.24 12.99
C ASN A 56 -9.67 -6.97 14.50
N VAL A 57 -9.37 -5.74 14.94
CA VAL A 57 -9.28 -5.42 16.36
C VAL A 57 -10.56 -4.84 16.95
N GLY A 58 -11.54 -4.48 16.13
CA GLY A 58 -12.81 -3.87 16.52
C GLY A 58 -13.55 -4.64 17.62
N PRO A 59 -13.78 -5.97 17.48
CA PRO A 59 -14.43 -6.77 18.52
C PRO A 59 -13.64 -6.86 19.83
N ALA A 60 -12.31 -6.97 19.74
CA ALA A 60 -11.44 -7.08 20.92
C ALA A 60 -11.37 -5.77 21.71
N VAL A 61 -11.35 -4.63 21.01
CA VAL A 61 -11.43 -3.31 21.65
C VAL A 61 -12.83 -3.01 22.15
N GLY A 62 -13.86 -3.32 21.35
CA GLY A 62 -15.26 -3.05 21.68
C GLY A 62 -15.79 -3.87 22.86
N SER A 63 -15.24 -5.06 23.09
CA SER A 63 -15.53 -5.90 24.28
C SER A 63 -14.75 -5.50 25.53
N GLY A 64 -13.79 -4.57 25.42
CA GLY A 64 -12.91 -4.17 26.51
C GLY A 64 -11.76 -5.14 26.80
N ALA A 65 -11.57 -6.18 25.98
CA ALA A 65 -10.47 -7.13 26.14
C ALA A 65 -9.10 -6.51 25.82
N LEU A 66 -9.04 -5.53 24.90
CA LEU A 66 -7.84 -4.78 24.55
C LEU A 66 -8.09 -3.27 24.55
N THR A 67 -7.04 -2.50 24.85
CA THR A 67 -7.07 -1.05 24.62
C THR A 67 -6.81 -0.75 23.15
N ILE A 68 -7.30 0.40 22.65
CA ILE A 68 -7.03 0.87 21.28
C ILE A 68 -5.51 0.92 21.01
N GLY A 69 -4.72 1.42 21.96
CA GLY A 69 -3.27 1.52 21.80
C GLY A 69 -2.59 0.14 21.68
N GLY A 70 -2.97 -0.81 22.55
CA GLY A 70 -2.46 -2.17 22.48
C GLY A 70 -2.86 -2.88 21.20
N ALA A 71 -4.11 -2.71 20.77
CA ALA A 71 -4.62 -3.24 19.51
C ALA A 71 -3.84 -2.72 18.30
N ILE A 72 -3.55 -1.42 18.23
CA ILE A 72 -2.78 -0.82 17.13
C ILE A 72 -1.35 -1.37 17.08
N ILE A 73 -0.69 -1.54 18.22
CA ILE A 73 0.68 -2.10 18.26
C ILE A 73 0.68 -3.54 17.73
N ILE A 74 -0.24 -4.37 18.22
CA ILE A 74 -0.37 -5.77 17.79
C ILE A 74 -0.64 -5.82 16.29
N ALA A 75 -1.66 -5.08 15.82
CA ALA A 75 -2.02 -5.07 14.40
C ALA A 75 -0.85 -4.58 13.53
N SER A 76 -0.14 -3.52 13.93
CA SER A 76 1.01 -3.01 13.17
C SER A 76 2.11 -4.07 12.98
N ILE A 77 2.39 -4.88 14.00
CA ILE A 77 3.40 -5.94 13.93
C ILE A 77 2.92 -7.08 13.04
N PHE A 78 1.71 -7.59 13.26
CA PHE A 78 1.22 -8.78 12.58
C PHE A 78 0.79 -8.50 11.13
N GLU A 79 0.18 -7.35 10.83
CA GLU A 79 -0.16 -6.94 9.45
C GLU A 79 1.11 -6.72 8.62
N ALA A 80 2.11 -6.01 9.16
CA ALA A 80 3.38 -5.81 8.46
C ALA A 80 4.13 -7.13 8.26
N SER A 81 4.15 -8.00 9.27
CA SER A 81 4.77 -9.33 9.16
C SER A 81 4.05 -10.20 8.14
N GLY A 82 2.72 -10.21 8.12
CA GLY A 82 1.92 -10.94 7.14
C GLY A 82 2.19 -10.46 5.71
N ALA A 83 2.23 -9.14 5.50
CA ALA A 83 2.57 -8.55 4.20
C ALA A 83 3.97 -8.95 3.72
N LEU A 84 4.96 -9.02 4.62
CA LEU A 84 6.34 -9.40 4.27
C LEU A 84 6.52 -10.92 4.06
N ILE A 85 5.85 -11.76 4.85
CA ILE A 85 6.03 -13.22 4.83
C ILE A 85 5.18 -13.86 3.73
N ALA A 86 3.92 -13.43 3.59
CA ALA A 86 2.94 -14.07 2.71
C ALA A 86 2.49 -13.20 1.52
N GLY A 87 2.86 -11.91 1.49
CA GLY A 87 2.41 -11.01 0.43
C GLY A 87 2.95 -11.33 -0.97
N GLY A 88 4.08 -12.03 -1.07
CA GLY A 88 4.71 -12.38 -2.35
C GLY A 88 3.80 -13.19 -3.29
N ASP A 89 3.12 -14.21 -2.74
CA ASP A 89 2.22 -15.08 -3.51
C ASP A 89 0.97 -14.33 -3.97
N VAL A 90 0.46 -13.42 -3.14
CA VAL A 90 -0.68 -12.54 -3.46
C VAL A 90 -0.32 -11.59 -4.59
N VAL A 91 0.82 -10.89 -4.48
CA VAL A 91 1.32 -9.99 -5.54
C VAL A 91 1.54 -10.77 -6.85
N GLY A 92 2.06 -11.99 -6.76
CA GLY A 92 2.23 -12.90 -7.90
C GLY A 92 0.90 -13.19 -8.61
N THR A 93 -0.13 -13.50 -7.83
CA THR A 93 -1.49 -13.75 -8.34
C THR A 93 -2.10 -12.50 -8.97
N ILE A 94 -1.94 -11.33 -8.36
CA ILE A 94 -2.49 -10.07 -8.89
C ILE A 94 -1.83 -9.71 -10.23
N LYS A 95 -0.50 -9.75 -10.31
CA LYS A 95 0.24 -9.26 -11.50
C LYS A 95 0.23 -10.21 -12.70
N LYS A 96 -0.19 -11.47 -12.53
CA LYS A 96 -0.18 -12.50 -13.61
C LYS A 96 -1.43 -13.37 -13.68
N GLY A 97 -2.13 -13.56 -12.55
CA GLY A 97 -3.31 -14.42 -12.45
C GLY A 97 -4.63 -13.70 -12.73
N ILE A 98 -4.67 -12.37 -12.58
CA ILE A 98 -5.89 -11.56 -12.83
C ILE A 98 -5.77 -10.85 -14.19
N ILE A 99 -4.64 -10.17 -14.42
CA ILE A 99 -4.38 -9.41 -15.64
C ILE A 99 -3.16 -10.01 -16.33
N SER A 100 -3.33 -10.49 -17.57
CA SER A 100 -2.21 -11.00 -18.37
C SER A 100 -1.39 -9.83 -18.94
N PRO A 101 -0.06 -9.77 -18.69
CA PRO A 101 0.81 -8.78 -19.33
C PRO A 101 0.75 -8.83 -20.86
N ASP A 102 0.52 -10.01 -21.44
CA ASP A 102 0.45 -10.21 -22.90
C ASP A 102 -0.75 -9.48 -23.54
N ALA A 103 -1.79 -9.18 -22.74
CA ALA A 103 -2.94 -8.42 -23.21
C ALA A 103 -2.61 -6.94 -23.50
N PHE A 104 -1.46 -6.44 -23.03
CA PHE A 104 -1.02 -5.04 -23.21
C PHE A 104 -0.02 -4.87 -24.37
N GLY A 105 0.15 -5.91 -25.19
CA GLY A 105 1.03 -5.87 -26.35
C GLY A 105 2.51 -5.79 -25.97
N ASN A 106 3.31 -5.19 -26.85
CA ASN A 106 4.78 -5.17 -26.72
C ASN A 106 5.33 -4.01 -25.90
N ASP A 107 4.48 -3.13 -25.35
CA ASP A 107 4.91 -2.02 -24.51
C ASP A 107 4.61 -2.30 -23.02
N PRO A 108 5.63 -2.63 -22.21
CA PRO A 108 5.46 -2.87 -20.78
C PRO A 108 4.87 -1.66 -20.02
N MET A 109 5.02 -0.44 -20.53
CA MET A 109 4.48 0.75 -19.87
C MET A 109 2.96 0.79 -19.89
N LEU A 110 2.31 0.21 -20.92
CA LEU A 110 0.84 0.10 -20.95
C LEU A 110 0.32 -0.74 -19.79
N PHE A 111 1.01 -1.84 -19.46
CA PHE A 111 0.70 -2.66 -18.30
C PHE A 111 0.90 -1.86 -16.99
N VAL A 112 2.02 -1.14 -16.87
CA VAL A 112 2.31 -0.29 -15.70
C VAL A 112 1.24 0.79 -15.51
N TYR A 113 0.77 1.44 -16.58
CA TYR A 113 -0.33 2.40 -16.52
C TYR A 113 -1.64 1.77 -16.07
N GLY A 114 -1.98 0.58 -16.60
CA GLY A 114 -3.16 -0.16 -16.18
C GLY A 114 -3.14 -0.50 -14.68
N MET A 115 -2.00 -0.97 -14.18
CA MET A 115 -1.84 -1.30 -12.75
C MET A 115 -1.89 -0.05 -11.86
N SER A 116 -1.29 1.06 -12.30
CA SER A 116 -1.38 2.35 -11.58
C SER A 116 -2.80 2.90 -11.55
N ALA A 117 -3.57 2.75 -12.64
CA ALA A 117 -4.98 3.13 -12.68
C ALA A 117 -5.82 2.28 -11.71
N ALA A 118 -5.57 0.98 -11.64
CA ALA A 118 -6.23 0.09 -10.68
C ALA A 118 -5.93 0.49 -9.23
N LEU A 119 -4.68 0.86 -8.91
CA LEU A 119 -4.30 1.36 -7.58
C LEU A 119 -5.08 2.62 -7.19
N LEU A 120 -5.25 3.57 -8.11
CA LEU A 120 -6.02 4.79 -7.83
C LEU A 120 -7.53 4.54 -7.76
N ALA A 121 -8.06 3.61 -8.54
CA ALA A 121 -9.49 3.32 -8.58
C ALA A 121 -9.99 2.59 -7.32
N ALA A 122 -9.13 1.78 -6.70
CA ALA A 122 -9.49 1.00 -5.51
C ALA A 122 -9.08 1.67 -4.18
N ALA A 123 -8.27 2.72 -4.22
CA ALA A 123 -7.89 3.50 -3.03
C ALA A 123 -9.00 4.48 -2.63
#